data_AF-A0A256FZ56-F1
#
_entry.id   AF-A0A256FZ56-F1
#
_cell.length_a   1.000
_cell.length_b   1.000
_cell.length_c   1.000
_cell.angle_alpha   90.00
_cell.angle_beta   90.00
_cell.angle_gamma   90.00
#
_symmetry.space_group_name_H-M   'P 1'
#
loop_
_entity.id
_entity.type
_entity.pdbx_description
1 polymer ?
#
loop_
_entity_poly.entity_id
_entity_poly.type
_entity_poly.pdbx_seq_one_letter_code
_entity_poly.pdbx_strand_id
1 'polypeptide(L)'
;MNWTDERVELLKKLWNEGLSASQIAAQLGGVSRNAVIGKVHRLKLSGRGKTTTAAPRSKKVNTVAATPRPAATTQTNGAGRPQATTTIRTATVTQTVGATALQMEYVEDAVTQRAVRPTSDVVVPISRKLTLLQLSERTCKWPIGDPLNDDFHFCGSESGESSPYCGYHSKLAFQPTAERRRAR
;
A
#
# COMPACT_ATOMS: atom_id res chain seq x y z
N MET A 1 -30.26 -4.31 5.38
CA MET A 1 -29.78 -3.61 4.16
C MET A 1 -30.35 -4.34 2.95
N ASN A 2 -31.66 -4.21 2.73
CA ASN A 2 -32.38 -5.12 1.87
C ASN A 2 -32.53 -4.49 0.49
N TRP A 3 -31.89 -5.11 -0.51
CA TRP A 3 -32.16 -4.83 -1.92
C TRP A 3 -33.51 -5.44 -2.26
N THR A 4 -34.59 -4.73 -1.93
CA THR A 4 -35.94 -5.07 -2.38
C THR A 4 -36.04 -4.90 -3.90
N ASP A 5 -36.94 -5.64 -4.53
CA ASP A 5 -37.11 -5.59 -5.99
C ASP A 5 -37.46 -4.18 -6.48
N GLU A 6 -38.30 -3.44 -5.72
CA GLU A 6 -38.61 -2.03 -5.98
C GLU A 6 -37.34 -1.15 -6.06
N ARG A 7 -36.37 -1.36 -5.17
CA ARG A 7 -35.11 -0.60 -5.15
C ARG A 7 -34.18 -1.02 -6.30
N VAL A 8 -34.27 -2.28 -6.73
CA VAL A 8 -33.54 -2.78 -7.89
C VAL A 8 -34.12 -2.21 -9.19
N GLU A 9 -35.43 -2.08 -9.30
CA GLU A 9 -36.09 -1.43 -10.43
C GLU A 9 -35.76 0.05 -10.50
N LEU A 10 -35.83 0.77 -9.37
CA LEU A 10 -35.41 2.17 -9.30
C LEU A 10 -33.92 2.33 -9.67
N LEU A 11 -33.06 1.43 -9.19
CA LEU A 11 -31.64 1.40 -9.56
C LEU A 11 -31.47 1.24 -11.08
N LYS A 12 -32.18 0.30 -11.72
CA LYS A 12 -32.12 0.08 -13.17
C LYS A 12 -32.58 1.33 -13.92
N LYS A 13 -33.67 1.96 -13.48
CA LYS A 13 -34.20 3.19 -14.07
C LYS A 13 -33.19 4.33 -13.99
N LEU A 14 -32.69 4.66 -12.81
CA LEU A 14 -31.72 5.74 -12.60
C LEU A 14 -30.37 5.45 -13.27
N TRP A 15 -29.99 4.19 -13.40
CA TRP A 15 -28.78 3.80 -14.13
C TRP A 15 -28.92 4.04 -15.64
N ASN A 16 -30.09 3.72 -16.22
CA ASN A 16 -30.39 3.98 -17.63
C ASN A 16 -30.54 5.47 -17.92
N GLU A 17 -31.15 6.24 -17.01
CA GLU A 17 -31.16 7.71 -17.05
C GLU A 17 -29.75 8.30 -16.93
N GLY A 18 -28.81 7.50 -16.44
CA GLY A 18 -27.43 7.89 -16.34
C GLY A 18 -27.21 8.86 -15.18
N LEU A 19 -27.61 8.47 -13.99
CA LEU A 19 -27.13 9.10 -12.77
C LEU A 19 -25.81 8.44 -12.34
N SER A 20 -24.97 9.19 -11.63
CA SER A 20 -23.77 8.61 -11.02
C SER A 20 -24.14 7.72 -9.83
N ALA A 21 -23.33 6.71 -9.53
CA ALA A 21 -23.57 5.82 -8.39
C ALA A 21 -23.74 6.55 -7.04
N SER A 22 -23.09 7.70 -6.86
CA SER A 22 -23.24 8.54 -5.65
C SER A 22 -24.60 9.22 -5.58
N GLN A 23 -25.12 9.69 -6.72
CA GLN A 23 -26.47 10.30 -6.79
C GLN A 23 -27.55 9.25 -6.58
N ILE A 24 -27.39 8.08 -7.20
CA ILE A 24 -28.31 6.94 -7.03
C ILE A 24 -28.34 6.50 -5.56
N ALA A 25 -27.19 6.47 -4.88
CA ALA A 25 -27.11 6.18 -3.45
C ALA A 25 -27.87 7.20 -2.59
N ALA A 26 -27.76 8.49 -2.91
CA ALA A 26 -28.49 9.56 -2.21
C ALA A 26 -30.01 9.43 -2.39
N GLN A 27 -30.45 9.07 -3.59
CA GLN A 27 -31.88 8.95 -3.93
C GLN A 27 -32.50 7.66 -3.37
N LEU A 28 -31.75 6.55 -3.36
CA LEU A 28 -32.20 5.31 -2.75
C LEU A 28 -32.24 5.40 -1.22
N GLY A 29 -31.37 6.20 -0.60
CA GLY A 29 -31.31 6.43 0.85
C GLY A 29 -30.83 5.21 1.64
N GLY A 30 -29.86 5.37 2.55
CA GLY A 30 -29.37 4.23 3.35
C GLY A 30 -28.60 3.17 2.55
N VAL A 31 -28.15 3.48 1.34
CA VAL A 31 -27.26 2.65 0.52
C VAL A 31 -26.00 3.44 0.17
N SER A 32 -24.81 2.85 0.32
CA SER A 32 -23.55 3.53 -0.02
C SER A 32 -23.27 3.45 -1.53
N ARG A 33 -22.47 4.39 -2.05
CA ARG A 33 -21.99 4.38 -3.45
C ARG A 33 -21.44 3.01 -3.87
N ASN A 34 -20.65 2.37 -2.99
CA ASN A 34 -20.03 1.08 -3.27
C ASN A 34 -21.05 -0.06 -3.34
N ALA A 35 -22.10 0.01 -2.51
CA ALA A 35 -23.18 -0.97 -2.57
C ALA A 35 -23.96 -0.88 -3.89
N VAL A 36 -24.19 0.35 -4.40
CA VAL A 36 -24.79 0.58 -5.72
C VAL A 36 -23.94 -0.01 -6.84
N ILE A 37 -22.64 0.33 -6.89
CA ILE A 37 -21.70 -0.21 -7.90
C ILE A 37 -21.68 -1.74 -7.87
N GLY A 38 -21.59 -2.32 -6.66
CA GLY A 38 -21.59 -3.77 -6.50
C GLY A 38 -22.90 -4.41 -6.96
N LYS A 39 -24.06 -3.78 -6.73
CA LYS A 39 -25.35 -4.31 -7.19
C LYS A 39 -25.51 -4.23 -8.71
N VAL A 40 -25.10 -3.11 -9.33
CA VAL A 40 -25.07 -2.96 -10.81
C VAL A 40 -24.20 -4.03 -11.46
N HIS A 41 -23.01 -4.29 -10.90
CA HIS A 41 -22.09 -5.33 -11.40
C HIS A 41 -22.68 -6.75 -11.28
N ARG A 42 -23.38 -7.05 -10.18
CA ARG A 42 -24.08 -8.33 -9.99
C ARG A 42 -25.25 -8.51 -10.95
N LEU A 43 -25.94 -7.43 -11.31
CA LEU A 43 -27.07 -7.44 -12.24
C LEU A 43 -26.64 -7.38 -13.72
N LYS A 44 -25.34 -7.32 -14.01
CA LYS A 44 -24.77 -7.20 -15.36
C LYS A 44 -25.41 -6.08 -16.18
N LEU A 45 -25.79 -4.99 -15.51
CA LEU A 45 -26.30 -3.80 -16.20
C LEU A 45 -25.13 -3.16 -16.95
N SER A 46 -25.36 -2.82 -18.22
CA SER A 46 -24.33 -2.30 -19.13
C SER A 46 -23.54 -1.17 -18.47
N GLY A 47 -22.21 -1.26 -18.60
CA GLY A 47 -21.30 -0.24 -18.09
C GLY A 47 -21.62 1.08 -18.77
N ARG A 48 -22.01 2.08 -17.97
CA ARG A 48 -22.11 3.44 -18.47
C ARG A 48 -20.76 3.82 -19.07
N GLY A 49 -20.75 4.11 -20.37
CA GLY A 49 -19.54 4.44 -21.12
C GLY A 49 -18.66 5.41 -20.33
N LYS A 50 -17.38 5.05 -20.21
CA LYS A 50 -16.38 5.73 -19.39
C LYS A 50 -16.16 7.16 -19.90
N THR A 51 -16.98 8.11 -19.44
CA THR A 51 -16.70 9.55 -19.57
C THR A 51 -15.81 9.97 -18.39
N THR A 52 -14.52 9.68 -18.53
CA THR A 52 -13.49 10.29 -17.69
C THR A 52 -13.34 11.76 -18.06
N THR A 53 -14.14 12.62 -17.42
CA THR A 53 -13.77 14.02 -17.22
C THR A 53 -13.52 14.22 -15.73
N ALA A 54 -12.31 13.85 -15.31
CA ALA A 54 -11.82 14.11 -13.97
C ALA A 54 -11.32 15.56 -13.92
N ALA A 55 -12.16 16.46 -13.41
CA ALA A 55 -11.71 17.78 -12.98
C ALA A 55 -10.91 17.64 -11.67
N PRO A 56 -9.68 18.20 -11.55
CA PRO A 56 -8.89 18.10 -10.33
C PRO A 56 -9.51 18.99 -9.23
N ARG A 57 -9.94 18.36 -8.12
CA ARG A 57 -10.30 19.09 -6.89
C ARG A 57 -9.05 19.41 -6.10
N SER A 58 -8.79 20.71 -5.94
CA SER A 58 -7.75 21.31 -5.13
C SER A 58 -7.83 20.84 -3.67
N LYS A 59 -6.74 20.26 -3.14
CA LYS A 59 -6.60 19.96 -1.72
C LYS A 59 -6.34 21.27 -0.97
N LYS A 60 -7.29 21.71 -0.14
CA LYS A 60 -7.02 22.70 0.92
C LYS A 60 -6.02 22.11 1.90
N VAL A 61 -4.87 22.75 2.02
CA VAL A 61 -3.88 22.51 3.08
C VAL A 61 -4.47 23.08 4.37
N ASN A 62 -4.73 22.22 5.36
CA ASN A 62 -5.10 22.63 6.70
C ASN A 62 -3.82 22.73 7.53
N THR A 63 -3.30 23.96 7.70
CA THR A 63 -2.17 24.28 8.57
C THR A 63 -2.66 24.36 10.02
N VAL A 64 -2.29 23.38 10.84
CA VAL A 64 -2.40 23.51 12.30
C VAL A 64 -1.00 23.78 12.84
N ALA A 65 -0.84 25.00 13.35
CA ALA A 65 0.38 25.51 13.98
C ALA A 65 0.64 24.78 15.30
N ALA A 66 1.87 24.27 15.47
CA ALA A 66 2.36 23.75 16.74
C ALA A 66 3.13 24.86 17.47
N THR A 67 2.64 25.27 18.63
CA THR A 67 3.34 26.14 19.59
C THR A 67 4.25 25.29 20.50
N PRO A 68 5.50 25.71 20.79
CA PRO A 68 6.36 25.05 21.76
C PRO A 68 6.09 25.56 23.19
N ARG A 69 6.01 24.66 24.16
CA ARG A 69 5.92 24.96 25.60
C ARG A 69 7.28 24.74 26.27
N PRO A 70 7.75 25.61 27.18
CA PRO A 70 9.09 25.54 27.76
C PRO A 70 9.22 24.57 28.95
N ALA A 71 10.49 24.27 29.22
CA ALA A 71 11.06 23.25 30.09
C ALA A 71 10.84 23.45 31.61
N ALA A 72 10.93 22.35 32.36
CA ALA A 72 11.25 22.34 33.78
C ALA A 72 12.29 21.26 34.09
N THR A 73 13.34 21.71 34.76
CA THR A 73 14.53 21.00 35.26
C THR A 73 14.21 20.21 36.54
N THR A 74 14.81 19.04 36.71
CA THR A 74 15.31 18.55 38.02
C THR A 74 16.38 17.46 37.81
N GLN A 75 17.38 17.49 38.70
CA GLN A 75 18.66 16.80 38.62
C GLN A 75 18.63 15.49 39.45
N THR A 76 19.47 14.49 39.13
CA THR A 76 20.59 14.01 39.97
C THR A 76 21.17 12.63 39.54
N ASN A 77 22.50 12.65 39.39
CA ASN A 77 23.55 11.66 39.71
C ASN A 77 23.57 10.22 39.13
N GLY A 78 24.69 9.90 38.46
CA GLY A 78 25.16 8.52 38.29
C GLY A 78 26.14 8.26 37.13
N ALA A 79 27.43 8.54 37.36
CA ALA A 79 28.67 8.04 36.72
C ALA A 79 28.64 7.23 35.39
N GLY A 80 29.39 7.73 34.38
CA GLY A 80 29.95 6.92 33.28
C GLY A 80 30.33 7.74 32.03
N ARG A 81 31.63 7.94 31.77
CA ARG A 81 32.25 8.48 30.53
C ARG A 81 33.62 7.77 30.35
N PRO A 82 34.35 7.84 29.21
CA PRO A 82 34.01 8.19 27.82
C PRO A 82 34.53 7.20 26.75
N GLN A 83 33.97 7.27 25.53
CA GLN A 83 34.78 7.35 24.28
C GLN A 83 33.90 7.91 23.15
N ALA A 84 34.05 9.18 22.79
CA ALA A 84 34.96 9.77 21.79
C ALA A 84 34.54 9.45 20.33
N THR A 85 33.82 10.36 19.68
CA THR A 85 34.32 11.36 18.71
C THR A 85 34.74 10.75 17.37
N THR A 86 33.95 10.98 16.31
CA THR A 86 34.45 11.41 15.00
C THR A 86 33.30 12.04 14.22
N THR A 87 33.23 13.36 14.28
CA THR A 87 32.42 14.21 13.41
C THR A 87 33.27 14.49 12.18
N ILE A 88 32.93 13.94 11.01
CA ILE A 88 33.48 14.44 9.75
C ILE A 88 32.55 15.54 9.25
N ARG A 89 32.89 16.78 9.63
CA ARG A 89 32.40 17.99 8.98
C ARG A 89 33.31 18.25 7.78
N THR A 90 32.88 17.86 6.60
CA THR A 90 33.44 18.42 5.36
C THR A 90 32.93 19.85 5.25
N ALA A 91 33.74 20.79 5.73
CA ALA A 91 33.64 22.19 5.37
C ALA A 91 34.26 22.35 3.97
N THR A 92 33.43 22.64 2.97
CA THR A 92 33.90 23.34 1.76
C THR A 92 33.38 24.77 1.85
N VAL A 93 34.37 25.66 1.94
CA VAL A 93 34.28 27.09 2.13
C VAL A 93 33.56 27.75 0.95
N THR A 94 32.52 28.52 1.25
CA THR A 94 32.03 29.58 0.37
C THR A 94 33.08 30.68 0.27
N GLN A 95 33.69 30.85 -0.91
CA GLN A 95 34.25 32.14 -1.29
C GLN A 95 33.42 32.70 -2.45
N THR A 96 32.53 33.63 -2.11
CA THR A 96 31.84 34.49 -3.06
C THR A 96 32.74 35.65 -3.42
N VAL A 97 33.14 35.75 -4.68
CA VAL A 97 33.67 37.01 -5.24
C VAL A 97 33.19 37.12 -6.68
N GLY A 98 32.31 38.09 -6.96
CA GLY A 98 31.93 38.50 -8.31
C GLY A 98 30.42 38.51 -8.58
N ALA A 99 29.91 39.67 -9.00
CA ALA A 99 28.51 39.93 -9.35
C ALA A 99 28.15 39.44 -10.77
N THR A 100 28.20 38.13 -10.99
CA THR A 100 27.70 37.49 -12.22
C THR A 100 26.98 36.20 -11.87
N ALA A 101 25.79 36.36 -11.27
CA ALA A 101 24.82 35.29 -11.09
C ALA A 101 24.24 34.91 -12.46
N LEU A 102 24.98 34.11 -13.24
CA LEU A 102 24.43 33.38 -14.36
C LEU A 102 23.83 32.09 -13.83
N GLN A 103 22.51 32.06 -13.87
CA GLN A 103 21.65 30.96 -13.48
C GLN A 103 21.92 29.77 -14.38
N MET A 104 22.75 28.82 -13.93
CA MET A 104 22.79 27.49 -14.53
C MET A 104 21.45 26.83 -14.25
N GLU A 105 20.63 26.67 -15.29
CA GLU A 105 19.48 25.78 -15.28
C GLU A 105 19.99 24.34 -15.18
N TYR A 106 20.11 23.86 -13.94
CA TYR A 106 20.29 22.45 -13.67
C TYR A 106 18.98 21.74 -13.99
N VAL A 107 18.91 21.15 -15.19
CA VAL A 107 17.85 20.19 -15.53
C VAL A 107 18.14 18.95 -14.70
N GLU A 108 17.47 18.84 -13.55
CA GLU A 108 17.39 17.59 -12.80
C GLU A 108 16.61 16.59 -13.63
N ASP A 109 17.32 15.88 -14.53
CA ASP A 109 16.87 14.58 -14.98
C ASP A 109 16.79 13.69 -13.74
N ALA A 110 15.60 13.66 -13.13
CA ALA A 110 15.25 12.79 -12.04
C ALA A 110 15.26 11.35 -12.55
N VAL A 111 16.47 10.80 -12.71
CA VAL A 111 16.69 9.36 -12.86
C VAL A 111 16.18 8.76 -11.56
N THR A 112 14.96 8.22 -11.62
CA THR A 112 14.39 7.41 -10.56
C THR A 112 15.37 6.28 -10.30
N GLN A 113 16.22 6.42 -9.29
CA GLN A 113 17.10 5.36 -8.84
C GLN A 113 16.19 4.22 -8.40
N ARG A 114 16.04 3.24 -9.29
CA ARG A 114 15.36 1.99 -8.99
C ARG A 114 16.19 1.33 -7.90
N ALA A 115 15.74 1.49 -6.65
CA ALA A 115 16.37 0.87 -5.50
C ALA A 115 16.46 -0.64 -5.76
N VAL A 116 17.65 -1.09 -6.14
CA VAL A 116 17.97 -2.50 -6.29
C VAL A 116 17.83 -3.08 -4.90
N ARG A 117 16.78 -3.88 -4.68
CA ARG A 117 16.64 -4.61 -3.42
C ARG A 117 17.89 -5.46 -3.26
N PRO A 118 18.61 -5.40 -2.13
CA PRO A 118 19.77 -6.24 -1.92
C PRO A 118 19.32 -7.69 -2.07
N THR A 119 20.01 -8.46 -2.91
CA THR A 119 19.83 -9.91 -3.01
C THR A 119 20.36 -10.52 -1.72
N SER A 120 19.58 -10.44 -0.64
CA SER A 120 19.81 -11.31 0.52
C SER A 120 19.75 -12.74 0.01
N ASP A 121 20.76 -13.56 0.28
CA ASP A 121 20.79 -14.99 -0.09
C ASP A 121 19.44 -15.63 0.24
N VAL A 122 18.61 -15.79 -0.80
CA VAL A 122 17.29 -16.39 -0.68
C VAL A 122 17.52 -17.88 -0.72
N VAL A 123 17.81 -18.47 0.43
CA VAL A 123 17.70 -19.91 0.60
C VAL A 123 16.22 -20.25 0.47
N VAL A 124 15.77 -20.54 -0.75
CA VAL A 124 14.46 -21.12 -1.00
C VAL A 124 14.49 -22.48 -0.32
N PRO A 125 13.65 -22.71 0.72
CA PRO A 125 13.61 -24.01 1.36
C PRO A 125 13.29 -25.06 0.31
N ILE A 126 14.03 -26.18 0.32
CA ILE A 126 13.81 -27.30 -0.61
C ILE A 126 12.32 -27.64 -0.57
N SER A 127 11.63 -27.38 -1.68
CA SER A 127 10.20 -27.58 -1.77
C SER A 127 9.93 -29.09 -1.80
N ARG A 128 9.12 -29.58 -0.87
CA ARG A 128 8.78 -31.01 -0.73
C ARG A 128 7.76 -31.49 -1.78
N LYS A 129 7.38 -30.63 -2.73
CA LYS A 129 6.44 -30.89 -3.84
C LYS A 129 5.20 -31.68 -3.40
N LEU A 130 4.51 -31.19 -2.37
CA LEU A 130 3.34 -31.87 -1.83
C LEU A 130 2.12 -31.62 -2.71
N THR A 131 1.28 -32.63 -2.88
CA THR A 131 -0.05 -32.47 -3.50
C THR A 131 -1.07 -31.98 -2.46
N LEU A 132 -2.27 -31.57 -2.92
CA LEU A 132 -3.33 -31.06 -2.03
C LEU A 132 -3.67 -32.05 -0.89
N LEU A 133 -3.67 -33.35 -1.18
CA LEU A 133 -4.01 -34.41 -0.23
C LEU A 133 -2.95 -34.62 0.86
N GLN A 134 -1.70 -34.26 0.58
CA GLN A 134 -0.57 -34.45 1.50
C GLN A 134 -0.34 -33.23 2.41
N LEU A 135 -1.18 -32.20 2.28
CA LEU A 135 -1.01 -30.92 2.95
C LEU A 135 -1.61 -30.94 4.35
N SER A 136 -0.76 -30.82 5.37
CA SER A 136 -1.17 -30.69 6.78
C SER A 136 -1.27 -29.22 7.21
N GLU A 137 -1.73 -28.97 8.44
CA GLU A 137 -1.73 -27.65 9.07
C GLU A 137 -0.33 -27.11 9.35
N ARG A 138 0.65 -28.01 9.55
CA ARG A 138 2.06 -27.67 9.82
C ARG A 138 2.92 -27.55 8.55
N THR A 139 2.32 -27.64 7.36
CA THR A 139 3.04 -27.58 6.08
C THR A 139 2.66 -26.36 5.26
N CYS A 140 3.64 -25.82 4.52
CA CYS A 140 3.51 -24.59 3.76
C CYS A 140 2.61 -24.79 2.54
N LYS A 141 1.52 -24.02 2.51
CA LYS A 141 0.45 -24.13 1.50
C LYS A 141 0.67 -23.25 0.27
N TRP A 142 1.91 -22.84 0.01
CA TRP A 142 2.21 -21.95 -1.12
C TRP A 142 2.13 -22.72 -2.44
N PRO A 143 1.27 -22.31 -3.40
CA PRO A 143 1.14 -22.99 -4.69
C PRO A 143 2.33 -22.64 -5.58
N ILE A 144 2.91 -23.66 -6.21
CA ILE A 144 4.00 -23.56 -7.18
C ILE A 144 3.51 -24.19 -8.48
N GLY A 145 3.56 -23.42 -9.57
CA GLY A 145 3.05 -23.82 -10.87
C GLY A 145 1.61 -23.37 -11.13
N ASP A 146 1.06 -23.86 -12.24
CA ASP A 146 -0.30 -23.57 -12.68
C ASP A 146 -1.23 -24.75 -12.30
N PRO A 147 -2.40 -24.51 -11.69
CA PRO A 147 -3.37 -25.56 -11.34
C PRO A 147 -3.81 -26.47 -12.50
N LEU A 148 -3.63 -26.05 -13.77
CA LEU A 148 -4.00 -26.85 -14.94
C LEU A 148 -2.90 -27.84 -15.39
N ASN A 149 -1.69 -27.73 -14.84
CA ASN A 149 -0.56 -28.59 -15.20
C ASN A 149 -0.32 -29.66 -14.12
N ASP A 150 0.16 -30.84 -14.53
CA ASP A 150 0.49 -31.95 -13.62
C ASP A 150 1.67 -31.63 -12.67
N ASP A 151 2.46 -30.60 -13.00
CA ASP A 151 3.53 -30.08 -12.16
C ASP A 151 3.03 -29.19 -11.00
N PHE A 152 1.72 -29.04 -10.83
CA PHE A 152 1.16 -28.25 -9.73
C PHE A 152 1.44 -28.91 -8.37
N HIS A 153 2.17 -28.19 -7.52
CA HIS A 153 2.50 -28.66 -6.18
C HIS A 153 2.56 -27.52 -5.16
N PHE A 154 2.54 -27.90 -3.89
CA PHE A 154 2.72 -27.00 -2.77
C PHE A 154 4.14 -27.09 -2.22
N CYS A 155 4.65 -25.97 -1.71
CA CYS A 155 5.99 -25.88 -1.12
C CYS A 155 6.25 -26.96 -0.07
N GLY A 156 5.30 -27.20 0.84
CA GLY A 156 5.36 -28.33 1.79
C GLY A 156 6.43 -28.24 2.88
N SER A 157 7.19 -27.16 2.97
CA SER A 157 8.12 -26.90 4.09
C SER A 157 7.37 -26.69 5.41
N GLU A 158 8.05 -26.83 6.54
CA GLU A 158 7.44 -26.61 7.85
C GLU A 158 6.95 -25.17 7.99
N SER A 159 5.70 -25.06 8.45
CA SER A 159 5.07 -23.80 8.80
C SER A 159 4.95 -23.71 10.32
N GLY A 160 5.14 -22.51 10.86
CA GLY A 160 4.99 -22.29 12.30
C GLY A 160 3.54 -22.50 12.75
N GLU A 161 3.34 -22.71 14.06
CA GLU A 161 2.06 -23.06 14.70
C GLU A 161 0.86 -22.20 14.25
N SER A 162 1.09 -20.94 13.91
CA SER A 162 0.05 -19.97 13.55
C SER A 162 0.20 -19.37 12.14
N SER A 163 1.03 -19.95 11.28
CA SER A 163 1.26 -19.44 9.92
C SER A 163 0.91 -20.50 8.86
N PRO A 164 0.14 -20.17 7.81
CA PRO A 164 -0.15 -21.11 6.72
C PRO A 164 1.05 -21.35 5.79
N TYR A 165 2.11 -20.57 5.96
CA TYR A 165 3.29 -20.58 5.10
C TYR A 165 4.58 -20.65 5.92
N CYS A 166 5.64 -21.18 5.31
CA CYS A 166 6.99 -21.12 5.86
C CYS A 166 7.48 -19.66 5.93
N GLY A 167 8.55 -19.40 6.68
CA GLY A 167 9.06 -18.04 6.89
C GLY A 167 9.38 -17.27 5.59
N TYR A 168 9.73 -17.97 4.52
CA TYR A 168 9.96 -17.38 3.20
C TYR A 168 8.65 -16.95 2.53
N HIS A 169 7.71 -17.89 2.33
CA HIS A 169 6.44 -17.61 1.68
C HIS A 169 5.53 -16.68 2.51
N SER A 170 5.68 -16.67 3.83
CA SER A 170 5.01 -15.70 4.69
C SER A 170 5.42 -14.26 4.37
N LYS A 171 6.70 -13.99 4.08
CA LYS A 171 7.19 -12.65 3.70
C LYS A 171 6.68 -12.22 2.31
N LEU A 172 6.45 -13.19 1.42
CA LEU A 172 5.86 -12.94 0.11
C LEU A 172 4.35 -12.64 0.21
N ALA A 173 3.63 -13.38 1.05
CA ALA A 173 2.18 -13.23 1.20
C ALA A 173 1.77 -11.98 1.99
N PHE A 174 2.48 -11.70 3.09
CA PHE A 174 2.11 -10.66 4.03
C PHE A 174 3.02 -9.44 3.89
N GLN A 175 2.46 -8.33 3.41
CA GLN A 175 3.12 -7.03 3.49
C GLN A 175 2.98 -6.47 4.91
N PRO A 176 4.07 -5.94 5.51
CA PRO A 176 3.99 -5.30 6.82
C PRO A 176 3.03 -4.10 6.76
N THR A 177 2.18 -4.00 7.78
CA THR A 177 1.11 -2.98 7.88
C THR A 177 1.63 -1.55 7.74
N ALA A 178 2.89 -1.30 8.13
CA ALA A 178 3.56 -0.01 7.98
C ALA A 178 3.71 0.44 6.52
N GLU A 179 4.00 -0.49 5.60
CA GLU A 179 4.17 -0.18 4.17
C GLU A 179 2.83 0.14 3.49
N ARG A 180 1.76 -0.56 3.90
CA ARG A 180 0.40 -0.31 3.41
C ARG A 180 -0.14 1.07 3.82
N ARG A 181 0.25 1.59 5.00
CA ARG A 181 -0.15 2.92 5.45
C ARG A 181 0.55 4.04 4.68
N ARG A 182 1.76 3.80 4.15
CA ARG A 182 2.50 4.78 3.35
C ARG A 182 1.98 4.88 1.90
N ALA A 183 1.39 3.80 1.39
CA ALA A 183 0.84 3.73 0.02
C ALA A 183 -0.62 4.21 -0.13
N ARG A 184 -1.28 4.62 0.96
CA ARG A 184 -2.66 5.16 0.96
C ARG A 184 -2.63 6.67 1.14
#